data_AF-A0A522EA91-F1
#
_entry.id   AF-A0A522EA91-F1
#
_cell.length_a   1.000
_cell.length_b   1.000
_cell.length_c   1.000
_cell.angle_alpha   90.00
_cell.angle_beta   90.00
_cell.angle_gamma   90.00
#
_symmetry.space_group_name_H-M   'P 1'
#
loop_
_entity.id
_entity.type
_entity.pdbx_description
1 polymer ?
#
loop_
_entity_poly.entity_id
_entity_poly.type
_entity_poly.pdbx_seq_one_letter_code
_entity_poly.pdbx_strand_id
1 'polypeptide(L)'
;MTDTMHGYTLLEALLAMAFAGLLFFGAFGLLLTASQTSSESTLRQKALWKAEQGIRALETMSFEDLFLTEVGSLSFSADQWVLGVAGPDDIGDGMTRIVRVQEAQRDTECQLVPSGGDTDTDSVYLESEVTWTGLRGNPHTITLRTLRTNWSNPDDSCFASDCSQLDWDVLGSEWFGGKQLREVYITNNTGETKEIDTITITWNNTAVIQQVFFDSQKFWSSTGPGTPLGTQGSGVVLDGENGDIPDGETVEMHKTQFDQNMEGTTITVTYECTDGSAVTFGPFVPSD
;
A
#
# COMPACT_ATOMS: atom_id res chain seq x y z
N MET A 1 78.76 -51.07 24.24
CA MET A 1 77.86 -50.42 23.26
C MET A 1 76.45 -50.50 23.82
N THR A 2 76.14 -49.74 24.87
CA THR A 2 74.83 -49.72 25.55
C THR A 2 74.94 -48.70 26.69
N ASP A 3 74.43 -47.47 26.47
CA ASP A 3 73.73 -46.64 27.49
C ASP A 3 73.54 -45.18 27.01
N THR A 4 72.98 -45.00 25.82
CA THR A 4 72.47 -43.70 25.36
C THR A 4 70.99 -43.72 25.00
N MET A 5 70.30 -44.87 25.13
CA MET A 5 68.90 -44.98 24.72
C MET A 5 67.87 -44.45 25.73
N HIS A 6 68.22 -44.33 27.02
CA HIS A 6 67.24 -43.92 28.06
C HIS A 6 67.08 -42.40 28.24
N GLY A 7 68.07 -41.59 27.80
CA GLY A 7 67.99 -40.12 27.89
C GLY A 7 67.07 -39.50 26.83
N TYR A 8 67.01 -40.09 25.64
CA TYR A 8 66.17 -39.60 24.54
C TYR A 8 64.69 -39.88 24.77
N THR A 9 64.32 -41.01 25.37
CA THR A 9 62.91 -41.35 25.67
C THR A 9 62.26 -40.38 26.65
N LEU A 10 63.01 -39.85 27.63
CA LEU A 10 62.47 -38.90 28.60
C LEU A 10 62.29 -37.50 28.00
N LEU A 11 63.22 -37.08 27.14
CA LEU A 11 63.10 -35.83 26.38
C LEU A 11 61.94 -35.89 25.37
N GLU A 12 61.79 -37.00 24.64
CA GLU A 12 60.68 -37.22 23.72
C GLU A 12 59.33 -37.23 24.43
N ALA A 13 59.23 -37.88 25.60
CA ALA A 13 58.02 -37.84 26.41
C ALA A 13 57.67 -36.42 26.88
N LEU A 14 58.67 -35.64 27.33
CA LEU A 14 58.47 -34.24 27.73
C LEU A 14 58.03 -33.36 26.54
N LEU A 15 58.66 -33.51 25.38
CA LEU A 15 58.27 -32.81 24.16
C LEU A 15 56.86 -33.19 23.71
N ALA A 16 56.53 -34.49 23.72
CA ALA A 16 55.19 -34.98 23.38
C ALA A 16 54.12 -34.41 24.32
N MET A 17 54.40 -34.34 25.63
CA MET A 17 53.49 -33.71 26.60
C MET A 17 53.35 -32.20 26.37
N ALA A 18 54.44 -31.50 26.03
CA ALA A 18 54.39 -30.06 25.72
C ALA A 18 53.57 -29.78 24.45
N PHE A 19 53.79 -30.55 23.37
CA PHE A 19 53.01 -30.44 22.15
C PHE A 19 51.55 -30.83 22.35
N ALA A 20 51.28 -31.92 23.06
CA ALA A 20 49.92 -32.30 23.41
C ALA A 20 49.23 -31.19 24.21
N GLY A 21 49.90 -30.61 25.21
CA GLY A 21 49.38 -29.48 25.98
C GLY A 21 49.01 -28.30 25.09
N LEU A 22 49.91 -27.87 24.19
CA LEU A 22 49.63 -26.78 23.24
C LEU A 22 48.42 -27.07 22.35
N LEU A 23 48.32 -28.31 21.85
CA LEU A 23 47.18 -28.74 21.04
C LEU A 23 45.87 -28.75 21.85
N PHE A 24 45.89 -29.25 23.08
CA PHE A 24 44.71 -29.26 23.95
C PHE A 24 44.23 -27.85 24.30
N PHE A 25 45.12 -26.95 24.68
CA PHE A 25 44.75 -25.56 24.98
C PHE A 25 44.25 -24.83 23.73
N GLY A 26 44.88 -25.05 22.57
CA GLY A 26 44.41 -24.50 21.30
C GLY A 26 43.01 -24.99 20.92
N ALA A 27 42.79 -26.31 20.97
CA ALA A 27 41.50 -26.92 20.67
C ALA A 27 40.40 -26.46 21.63
N PHE A 28 40.70 -26.37 22.93
CA PHE A 28 39.75 -25.90 23.93
C PHE A 28 39.39 -24.42 23.74
N GLY A 29 40.39 -23.57 23.43
CA GLY A 29 40.16 -22.16 23.12
C GLY A 29 39.28 -21.94 21.88
N LEU A 30 39.49 -22.74 20.84
CA LEU A 30 38.65 -22.73 19.63
C LEU A 30 37.22 -23.19 19.94
N LEU A 31 37.04 -24.24 20.75
CA LEU A 31 35.72 -24.73 21.13
C LEU A 31 34.92 -23.68 21.93
N LEU A 32 35.58 -23.01 22.87
CA LEU A 32 34.94 -21.92 23.63
C LEU A 32 34.55 -20.76 22.72
N THR A 33 35.44 -20.36 21.80
CA THR A 33 35.17 -19.30 20.84
C THR A 33 34.00 -19.67 19.93
N ALA A 34 33.99 -20.90 19.40
CA ALA A 34 32.92 -21.40 18.55
C ALA A 34 31.58 -21.43 19.29
N SER A 35 31.57 -21.85 20.55
CA SER A 35 30.36 -21.85 21.40
C SER A 35 29.83 -20.44 21.63
N GLN A 36 30.70 -19.48 21.98
CA GLN A 36 30.31 -18.08 22.14
C GLN A 36 29.75 -17.49 20.85
N THR A 37 30.43 -17.71 19.72
CA THR A 37 29.98 -17.23 18.40
C THR A 37 28.64 -17.84 18.01
N SER A 38 28.42 -19.13 18.27
CA SER A 38 27.15 -19.81 17.99
C SER A 38 26.00 -19.25 18.83
N SER A 39 26.25 -18.98 20.11
CA SER A 39 25.26 -18.39 21.02
C SER A 39 24.92 -16.95 20.61
N GLU A 40 25.92 -16.11 20.30
CA GLU A 40 25.70 -14.76 19.77
C GLU A 40 24.91 -14.75 18.46
N SER A 41 25.21 -15.68 17.54
CA SER A 41 24.45 -15.83 16.29
C SER A 41 22.99 -16.17 16.56
N THR A 42 22.72 -17.00 17.57
CA THR A 42 21.35 -17.39 17.95
C THR A 42 20.59 -16.20 18.52
N LEU A 43 21.21 -15.41 19.40
CA LEU A 43 20.62 -14.17 19.93
C LEU A 43 20.32 -13.17 18.81
N ARG A 44 21.26 -12.98 17.87
CA ARG A 44 21.05 -12.10 16.71
C ARG A 44 19.89 -12.56 15.83
N GLN A 45 19.77 -13.86 15.54
CA GLN A 45 18.67 -14.41 14.75
C GLN A 45 17.32 -14.23 15.46
N LYS A 46 17.28 -14.44 16.79
CA LYS A 46 16.09 -14.17 17.59
C LYS A 46 15.71 -12.69 17.55
N ALA A 47 16.67 -11.78 17.72
CA ALA A 47 16.43 -10.35 17.66
C ALA A 47 15.87 -9.91 16.29
N LEU A 48 16.42 -10.45 15.19
CA LEU A 48 15.89 -10.24 13.85
C LEU A 48 14.44 -10.72 13.74
N TRP A 49 14.15 -11.95 14.17
CA TRP A 49 12.78 -12.49 14.14
C TRP A 49 11.81 -11.63 14.96
N LYS A 50 12.25 -11.09 16.11
CA LYS A 50 11.45 -10.18 16.93
C LYS A 50 11.21 -8.81 16.28
N ALA A 51 12.19 -8.30 15.54
CA ALA A 51 12.02 -7.08 14.75
C ALA A 51 11.05 -7.31 13.57
N GLU A 52 11.17 -8.44 12.87
CA GLU A 52 10.23 -8.84 11.81
C GLU A 52 8.81 -9.00 12.35
N GLN A 53 8.66 -9.60 13.53
CA GLN A 53 7.37 -9.70 14.21
C GLN A 53 6.77 -8.31 14.50
N GLY A 54 7.61 -7.34 14.89
CA GLY A 54 7.17 -5.96 15.13
C GLY A 54 6.62 -5.30 13.87
N ILE A 55 7.34 -5.41 12.75
CA ILE A 55 6.87 -4.90 11.46
C ILE A 55 5.55 -5.58 11.04
N ARG A 56 5.49 -6.91 11.07
CA ARG A 56 4.27 -7.64 10.67
C ARG A 56 3.08 -7.30 11.56
N ALA A 57 3.30 -7.07 12.85
CA ALA A 57 2.24 -6.63 13.75
C ALA A 57 1.66 -5.27 13.32
N LEU A 58 2.53 -4.30 13.01
CA LEU A 58 2.10 -3.00 12.48
C LEU A 58 1.39 -3.12 11.13
N GLU A 59 1.84 -4.01 10.25
CA GLU A 59 1.20 -4.28 8.95
C GLU A 59 -0.20 -4.90 9.08
N THR A 60 -0.49 -5.64 10.16
CA THR A 60 -1.81 -6.25 10.39
C THR A 60 -2.86 -5.29 10.97
N MET A 61 -2.46 -4.14 11.50
CA MET A 61 -3.39 -3.13 12.04
C MET A 61 -4.18 -2.46 10.90
N SER A 62 -5.32 -1.85 11.17
CA SER A 62 -5.93 -0.94 10.18
C SER A 62 -5.04 0.29 9.96
N PHE A 63 -5.21 1.03 8.86
CA PHE A 63 -4.41 2.23 8.63
C PHE A 63 -4.81 3.34 9.61
N GLU A 64 -6.09 3.37 9.99
CA GLU A 64 -6.69 4.31 10.93
C GLU A 64 -6.21 4.10 12.38
N ASP A 65 -5.80 2.88 12.74
CA ASP A 65 -5.22 2.57 14.05
C ASP A 65 -3.73 2.92 14.15
N LEU A 66 -3.08 3.25 13.02
CA LEU A 66 -1.69 3.69 13.01
C LEU A 66 -1.63 5.20 13.28
N PHE A 67 -1.02 5.56 14.39
CA PHE A 67 -0.73 6.94 14.74
C PHE A 67 0.78 7.13 14.92
N LEU A 68 1.26 8.33 14.61
CA LEU A 68 2.68 8.68 14.70
C LEU A 68 3.22 8.45 16.11
N THR A 69 4.38 7.82 16.20
CA THR A 69 5.02 7.50 17.48
C THR A 69 6.53 7.46 17.38
N GLU A 70 7.19 8.17 18.30
CA GLU A 70 8.65 8.19 18.46
C GLU A 70 9.16 7.01 19.29
N VAL A 71 8.36 6.56 20.26
CA VAL A 71 8.67 5.45 21.16
C VAL A 71 7.41 4.65 21.47
N GLY A 72 7.01 3.80 20.53
CA GLY A 72 5.84 2.94 20.64
C GLY A 72 6.14 1.56 21.21
N SER A 73 5.07 0.88 21.62
CA SER A 73 5.06 -0.54 21.99
C SER A 73 3.96 -1.30 21.27
N LEU A 74 4.03 -2.63 21.31
CA LEU A 74 3.00 -3.50 20.76
C LEU A 74 2.41 -4.38 21.85
N SER A 75 1.09 -4.48 21.89
CA SER A 75 0.39 -5.44 22.72
C SER A 75 -0.58 -6.25 21.87
N PHE A 76 -0.81 -7.51 22.25
CA PHE A 76 -1.78 -8.38 21.58
C PHE A 76 -2.97 -8.59 22.52
N SER A 77 -4.15 -8.14 22.11
CA SER A 77 -5.37 -8.24 22.91
C SER A 77 -6.58 -8.37 21.99
N ALA A 78 -7.59 -9.12 22.42
CA ALA A 78 -8.80 -9.35 21.61
C ALA A 78 -8.50 -9.79 20.16
N ASP A 79 -7.55 -10.72 20.00
CA ASP A 79 -7.12 -11.28 18.71
C ASP A 79 -6.56 -10.28 17.69
N GLN A 80 -6.14 -9.08 18.15
CA GLN A 80 -5.52 -8.05 17.32
C GLN A 80 -4.29 -7.44 18.00
N TRP A 81 -3.38 -6.93 17.17
CA TRP A 81 -2.29 -6.10 17.64
C TRP A 81 -2.78 -4.67 17.88
N VAL A 82 -2.32 -4.07 18.98
CA VAL A 82 -2.61 -2.68 19.34
C VAL A 82 -1.31 -1.92 19.52
N LEU A 83 -1.20 -0.77 18.86
CA LEU A 83 -0.09 0.16 18.99
C LEU A 83 -0.23 1.00 20.27
N GLY A 84 0.81 0.98 21.10
CA GLY A 84 0.91 1.80 22.30
C GLY A 84 1.78 3.04 22.10
N VAL A 85 1.48 4.11 22.84
CA VAL A 85 2.22 5.39 22.84
C VAL A 85 3.47 5.42 23.73
N ALA A 86 3.75 4.31 24.43
CA ALA A 86 4.87 4.24 25.37
C ALA A 86 5.64 2.93 25.19
N GLY A 87 6.95 3.03 25.06
CA GLY A 87 7.89 1.92 25.02
C GLY A 87 9.20 2.25 25.74
N PRO A 88 10.23 1.40 25.63
CA PRO A 88 10.23 0.13 24.92
C PRO A 88 9.39 -0.97 25.59
N ASP A 89 8.93 -1.97 24.83
CA ASP A 89 8.36 -3.21 25.38
C ASP A 89 9.44 -4.27 25.65
N ASP A 90 9.32 -4.96 26.80
CA ASP A 90 10.12 -6.15 27.10
C ASP A 90 9.53 -7.35 26.35
N ILE A 91 10.32 -7.89 25.44
CA ILE A 91 9.93 -8.99 24.54
C ILE A 91 10.56 -10.33 24.94
N GLY A 92 11.15 -10.39 26.14
CA GLY A 92 11.84 -11.54 26.72
C GLY A 92 13.30 -11.68 26.29
N ASP A 93 14.00 -12.67 26.85
CA ASP A 93 15.40 -12.98 26.54
C ASP A 93 16.40 -11.80 26.72
N GLY A 94 16.06 -10.84 27.58
CA GLY A 94 16.88 -9.63 27.79
C GLY A 94 16.87 -8.67 26.59
N MET A 95 15.85 -8.78 25.73
CA MET A 95 15.64 -7.93 24.57
C MET A 95 14.51 -6.95 24.85
N THR A 96 14.66 -5.73 24.35
CA THR A 96 13.61 -4.72 24.35
C THR A 96 13.31 -4.29 22.93
N ARG A 97 12.08 -3.89 22.66
CA ARG A 97 11.65 -3.41 21.35
C ARG A 97 11.06 -2.01 21.45
N ILE A 98 11.31 -1.20 20.42
CA ILE A 98 10.63 0.05 20.15
C ILE A 98 10.02 -0.08 18.77
N VAL A 99 8.75 0.28 18.62
CA VAL A 99 8.13 0.46 17.31
C VAL A 99 7.91 1.95 17.04
N ARG A 100 8.08 2.37 15.78
CA ARG A 100 7.86 3.74 15.36
C ARG A 100 6.95 3.76 14.15
N VAL A 101 6.02 4.71 14.15
CA VAL A 101 5.24 5.08 12.97
C VAL A 101 5.63 6.51 12.68
N GLN A 102 6.24 6.72 11.52
CA GLN A 102 6.81 8.01 11.13
C GLN A 102 6.13 8.49 9.85
N GLU A 103 6.04 9.80 9.70
CA GLU A 103 5.53 10.42 8.49
C GLU A 103 6.38 10.03 7.28
N ALA A 104 5.72 9.76 6.16
CA ALA A 104 6.37 9.80 4.86
C ALA A 104 6.30 11.23 4.30
N GLN A 105 7.29 11.62 3.50
CA GLN A 105 7.30 12.90 2.80
C GLN A 105 7.51 12.68 1.32
N ARG A 106 6.88 13.50 0.48
CA ARG A 106 7.05 13.51 -0.97
C ARG A 106 7.52 14.86 -1.49
N ASP A 107 8.34 14.84 -2.53
CA ASP A 107 8.65 16.06 -3.28
C ASP A 107 7.55 16.38 -4.31
N THR A 108 7.75 17.49 -5.05
CA THR A 108 6.83 17.96 -6.09
C THR A 108 6.65 16.98 -7.25
N GLU A 109 7.56 16.02 -7.40
CA GLU A 109 7.54 14.96 -8.40
C GLU A 109 6.95 13.65 -7.83
N CYS A 110 6.26 13.75 -6.69
CA CYS A 110 5.62 12.64 -5.98
C CYS A 110 6.59 11.51 -5.60
N GLN A 111 7.90 11.81 -5.46
CA GLN A 111 8.90 10.84 -5.00
C GLN A 111 9.04 10.90 -3.49
N LEU A 112 9.16 9.72 -2.86
CA LEU A 112 9.43 9.65 -1.44
C LEU A 112 10.81 10.21 -1.11
N VAL A 113 10.83 11.24 -0.26
CA VAL A 113 12.05 11.89 0.20
C VAL A 113 12.23 11.69 1.71
N PRO A 114 13.48 11.59 2.19
CA PRO A 114 13.75 11.40 3.61
C PRO A 114 13.46 12.66 4.46
N SER A 115 13.48 13.85 3.85
CA SER A 115 13.20 15.12 4.50
C SER A 115 13.03 16.24 3.48
N GLY A 116 12.24 17.26 3.80
CA GLY A 116 12.13 18.51 3.02
C GLY A 116 11.08 18.47 1.91
N GLY A 117 10.28 17.40 1.86
CA GLY A 117 9.05 17.33 1.08
C GLY A 117 7.82 17.67 1.91
N ASP A 118 6.65 17.60 1.29
CA ASP A 118 5.36 17.71 1.95
C ASP A 118 4.97 16.36 2.59
N THR A 119 4.26 16.40 3.71
CA THR A 119 3.83 15.19 4.42
C THR A 119 2.80 14.44 3.60
N ASP A 120 3.11 13.18 3.26
CA ASP A 120 2.23 12.23 2.59
C ASP A 120 1.24 11.66 3.62
N THR A 121 -0.02 12.05 3.54
CA THR A 121 -1.06 11.65 4.48
C THR A 121 -1.52 10.20 4.32
N ASP A 122 -1.24 9.60 3.16
CA ASP A 122 -1.64 8.24 2.83
C ASP A 122 -0.54 7.21 3.07
N SER A 123 0.68 7.65 3.38
CA SER A 123 1.80 6.76 3.64
C SER A 123 2.50 7.05 4.96
N VAL A 124 2.88 5.96 5.63
CA VAL A 124 3.68 6.01 6.85
C VAL A 124 4.83 5.02 6.76
N TYR A 125 5.95 5.38 7.39
CA TYR A 125 7.02 4.45 7.64
C TYR A 125 6.77 3.70 8.93
N LEU A 126 6.84 2.37 8.85
CA LEU A 126 6.74 1.47 9.98
C LEU A 126 8.13 0.99 10.33
N GLU A 127 8.53 1.15 11.58
CA GLU A 127 9.85 0.75 12.08
C GLU A 127 9.72 -0.15 13.31
N SER A 128 10.56 -1.18 13.38
CA SER A 128 10.76 -1.98 14.57
C SER A 128 12.25 -2.06 14.89
N GLU A 129 12.61 -1.55 16.06
CA GLU A 129 13.95 -1.56 16.61
C GLU A 129 14.00 -2.54 17.78
N VAL A 130 14.92 -3.49 17.76
CA VAL A 130 15.15 -4.43 18.86
C VAL A 130 16.56 -4.21 19.40
N THR A 131 16.66 -3.99 20.70
CA THR A 131 17.93 -3.86 21.41
C THR A 131 18.14 -5.01 22.39
N TRP A 132 19.38 -5.48 22.52
CA TRP A 132 19.75 -6.53 23.47
C TRP A 132 21.19 -6.39 23.92
N THR A 133 21.54 -7.06 25.01
CA THR A 133 22.92 -7.12 25.50
C THR A 133 23.57 -8.45 25.11
N GLY A 134 24.69 -8.41 24.40
CA GLY A 134 25.46 -9.60 24.03
C GLY A 134 26.13 -10.28 25.23
N LEU A 135 26.72 -11.45 25.01
CA LEU A 135 27.40 -12.26 26.05
C LEU A 135 28.61 -11.54 26.67
N ARG A 136 29.15 -10.54 25.98
CA ARG A 136 30.26 -9.70 26.46
C ARG A 136 29.79 -8.41 27.14
N GLY A 137 28.48 -8.23 27.32
CA GLY A 137 27.91 -7.01 27.90
C GLY A 137 27.76 -5.84 26.93
N ASN A 138 28.05 -6.03 25.64
CA ASN A 138 27.92 -4.98 24.64
C ASN A 138 26.46 -4.83 24.20
N PRO A 139 25.94 -3.60 24.06
CA PRO A 139 24.62 -3.39 23.48
C PRO A 139 24.65 -3.66 21.97
N HIS A 140 23.58 -4.25 21.46
CA HIS A 140 23.34 -4.51 20.05
C HIS A 140 21.93 -4.05 19.67
N THR A 141 21.79 -3.59 18.43
CA THR A 141 20.53 -3.10 17.88
C THR A 141 20.32 -3.66 16.48
N ILE A 142 19.07 -4.02 16.16
CA ILE A 142 18.59 -4.26 14.80
C ILE A 142 17.37 -3.37 14.59
N THR A 143 17.37 -2.62 13.49
CA THR A 143 16.25 -1.79 13.08
C THR A 143 15.78 -2.27 11.71
N LEU A 144 14.50 -2.60 11.60
CA LEU A 144 13.83 -2.88 10.33
C LEU A 144 12.84 -1.75 10.07
N ARG A 145 12.73 -1.35 8.81
CA ARG A 145 11.81 -0.30 8.37
C ARG A 145 11.14 -0.73 7.07
N THR A 146 9.85 -0.44 6.95
CA THR A 146 9.06 -0.61 5.73
C THR A 146 8.17 0.60 5.51
N LEU A 147 7.61 0.73 4.32
CA LEU A 147 6.61 1.74 3.96
C LEU A 147 5.25 1.07 3.87
N ARG A 148 4.22 1.71 4.42
CA ARG A 148 2.83 1.32 4.27
C ARG A 148 2.02 2.47 3.70
N THR A 149 1.24 2.19 2.66
CA THR A 149 0.37 3.16 1.99
C THR A 149 -1.08 2.69 2.08
N ASN A 150 -2.00 3.63 2.31
CA ASN A 150 -3.44 3.43 2.26
C ASN A 150 -3.94 3.44 0.81
N TRP A 151 -4.09 2.25 0.21
CA TRP A 151 -4.55 2.13 -1.17
C TRP A 151 -6.08 2.13 -1.33
N SER A 152 -6.85 2.10 -0.25
CA SER A 152 -8.32 2.00 -0.36
C SER A 152 -9.00 3.30 -0.76
N ASN A 153 -8.45 4.44 -0.36
CA ASN A 153 -8.91 5.78 -0.73
C ASN A 153 -7.79 6.77 -0.39
N PRO A 154 -6.79 6.91 -1.26
CA PRO A 154 -5.71 7.83 -0.98
C PRO A 154 -6.20 9.27 -1.23
N ASP A 155 -5.99 10.16 -0.26
CA ASP A 155 -6.44 11.55 -0.30
C ASP A 155 -5.42 12.48 -1.00
N ASP A 156 -4.16 12.08 -1.12
CA ASP A 156 -3.06 12.90 -1.66
C ASP A 156 -3.00 12.81 -3.20
N SER A 157 -2.71 13.96 -3.85
CA SER A 157 -2.68 14.12 -5.31
C SER A 157 -1.65 13.22 -5.98
N CYS A 158 -0.65 12.77 -5.23
CA CYS A 158 0.33 11.79 -5.67
C CYS A 158 -0.20 10.36 -5.87
N PHE A 159 -1.42 10.07 -5.41
CA PHE A 159 -2.05 8.75 -5.50
C PHE A 159 -3.44 8.75 -6.13
N ALA A 160 -4.03 9.92 -6.35
CA ALA A 160 -5.30 10.02 -7.03
C ALA A 160 -5.19 9.36 -8.40
N SER A 161 -5.98 8.30 -8.59
CA SER A 161 -6.28 7.82 -9.93
C SER A 161 -7.12 8.90 -10.62
N ASP A 162 -6.69 9.27 -11.80
CA ASP A 162 -6.88 10.58 -12.41
C ASP A 162 -8.36 11.00 -12.60
N CYS A 163 -9.22 10.05 -12.95
CA CYS A 163 -10.67 10.25 -13.11
C CYS A 163 -11.44 10.38 -11.77
N SER A 164 -10.92 9.86 -10.65
CA SER A 164 -11.65 9.81 -9.36
C SER A 164 -11.89 11.19 -8.72
N GLN A 165 -11.14 12.19 -9.19
CA GLN A 165 -11.24 13.59 -8.74
C GLN A 165 -12.23 14.41 -9.57
N LEU A 166 -12.88 13.82 -10.59
CA LEU A 166 -13.96 14.47 -11.30
C LEU A 166 -15.16 14.67 -10.35
N ASP A 167 -15.63 15.91 -10.26
CA ASP A 167 -16.81 16.26 -9.48
C ASP A 167 -18.09 16.11 -10.32
N TRP A 168 -19.19 15.72 -9.68
CA TRP A 168 -20.43 15.42 -10.39
C TRP A 168 -21.64 16.11 -9.79
N ASP A 169 -22.37 16.83 -10.63
CA ASP A 169 -23.65 17.44 -10.29
C ASP A 169 -24.78 16.78 -11.09
N VAL A 170 -25.62 16.03 -10.35
CA VAL A 170 -26.86 15.41 -10.85
C VAL A 170 -28.10 15.95 -10.15
N LEU A 171 -27.96 16.97 -9.32
CA LEU A 171 -29.09 17.50 -8.54
C LEU A 171 -30.18 18.12 -9.44
N GLY A 172 -29.79 18.61 -10.62
CA GLY A 172 -30.69 19.11 -11.65
C GLY A 172 -31.04 18.10 -12.75
N SER A 173 -30.61 16.84 -12.65
CA SER A 173 -30.80 15.89 -13.75
C SER A 173 -32.29 15.60 -14.02
N GLU A 174 -32.71 15.68 -15.30
CA GLU A 174 -34.13 15.50 -15.68
C GLU A 174 -34.34 14.60 -16.91
N TRP A 175 -35.56 14.05 -17.03
CA TRP A 175 -36.03 13.24 -18.15
C TRP A 175 -36.76 14.05 -19.22
N PHE A 176 -36.03 14.49 -20.25
CA PHE A 176 -36.64 15.20 -21.38
C PHE A 176 -37.47 14.25 -22.25
N GLY A 177 -38.79 14.47 -22.27
CA GLY A 177 -39.75 13.64 -23.01
C GLY A 177 -39.79 12.19 -22.50
N GLY A 178 -39.39 11.97 -21.25
CA GLY A 178 -39.34 10.66 -20.59
C GLY A 178 -38.22 9.75 -21.07
N LYS A 179 -37.43 10.12 -22.09
CA LYS A 179 -36.46 9.18 -22.72
C LYS A 179 -35.03 9.70 -22.81
N GLN A 180 -34.81 10.96 -22.43
CA GLN A 180 -33.51 11.61 -22.55
C GLN A 180 -33.07 12.10 -21.18
N LEU A 181 -31.99 11.53 -20.67
CA LEU A 181 -31.30 12.06 -19.50
C LEU A 181 -30.46 13.26 -19.96
N ARG A 182 -30.61 14.39 -19.26
CA ARG A 182 -29.90 15.66 -19.48
C ARG A 182 -29.58 16.33 -18.14
N GLU A 183 -28.89 17.47 -18.20
CA GLU A 183 -28.55 18.27 -17.01
C GLU A 183 -27.72 17.48 -15.99
N VAL A 184 -26.81 16.65 -16.52
CA VAL A 184 -25.82 15.91 -15.76
C VAL A 184 -24.47 16.54 -16.07
N TYR A 185 -23.83 17.13 -15.06
CA TYR A 185 -22.61 17.91 -15.23
C TYR A 185 -21.42 17.25 -14.56
N ILE A 186 -20.29 17.22 -15.25
CA ILE A 186 -19.01 16.73 -14.74
C ILE A 186 -18.05 17.92 -14.73
N THR A 187 -17.45 18.21 -13.58
CA THR A 187 -16.45 19.27 -13.44
C THR A 187 -15.08 18.66 -13.24
N ASN A 188 -14.11 19.09 -14.04
CA ASN A 188 -12.72 18.72 -13.85
C ASN A 188 -12.01 19.78 -13.02
N ASN A 189 -11.55 19.42 -11.83
CA ASN A 189 -10.73 20.26 -10.95
C ASN A 189 -9.40 19.58 -10.58
N THR A 190 -8.88 18.74 -11.48
CA THR A 190 -7.70 17.88 -11.22
C THR A 190 -6.37 18.59 -11.46
N GLY A 191 -6.35 19.75 -12.11
CA GLY A 191 -5.13 20.47 -12.50
C GLY A 191 -4.60 20.12 -13.91
N GLU A 192 -5.26 19.22 -14.63
CA GLU A 192 -4.94 18.86 -16.02
C GLU A 192 -6.16 18.34 -16.79
N THR A 193 -6.08 18.28 -18.12
CA THR A 193 -7.16 17.72 -18.96
C THR A 193 -7.37 16.25 -18.66
N LYS A 194 -8.64 15.82 -18.61
CA LYS A 194 -9.04 14.41 -18.49
C LYS A 194 -9.64 13.92 -19.79
N GLU A 195 -9.30 12.70 -20.19
CA GLU A 195 -9.86 12.06 -21.38
C GLU A 195 -10.69 10.85 -20.95
N ILE A 196 -12.01 10.92 -21.12
CA ILE A 196 -12.93 9.81 -20.89
C ILE A 196 -12.83 8.81 -22.05
N ASP A 197 -12.47 7.56 -21.75
CA ASP A 197 -12.33 6.47 -22.71
C ASP A 197 -13.62 5.65 -22.82
N THR A 198 -14.18 5.22 -21.69
CA THR A 198 -15.41 4.42 -21.66
C THR A 198 -16.44 4.93 -20.66
N ILE A 199 -17.72 4.65 -20.96
CA ILE A 199 -18.85 4.96 -20.09
C ILE A 199 -19.67 3.70 -19.87
N THR A 200 -19.93 3.36 -18.61
CA THR A 200 -20.89 2.31 -18.23
C THR A 200 -22.07 2.95 -17.51
N ILE A 201 -23.28 2.77 -18.04
CA ILE A 201 -24.50 3.25 -17.40
C ILE A 201 -25.34 2.06 -16.97
N THR A 202 -25.77 2.03 -15.72
CA THR A 202 -26.69 1.02 -15.19
C THR A 202 -28.01 1.66 -14.80
N TRP A 203 -29.09 0.94 -15.08
CA TRP A 203 -30.47 1.31 -14.77
C TRP A 203 -31.32 0.09 -14.40
N ASN A 204 -32.46 0.32 -13.73
CA ASN A 204 -33.28 -0.73 -13.10
C ASN A 204 -34.57 -1.10 -13.88
N ASN A 205 -34.58 -0.94 -15.21
CA ASN A 205 -35.72 -1.30 -16.07
C ASN A 205 -35.26 -2.04 -17.36
N THR A 206 -36.20 -2.35 -18.27
CA THR A 206 -35.94 -3.09 -19.53
C THR A 206 -35.59 -2.24 -20.74
N ALA A 207 -35.46 -0.92 -20.57
CA ALA A 207 -35.09 -0.03 -21.66
C ALA A 207 -33.68 -0.35 -22.16
N VAL A 208 -33.41 0.05 -23.41
CA VAL A 208 -32.09 -0.04 -24.01
C VAL A 208 -31.59 1.36 -24.38
N ILE A 209 -30.29 1.56 -24.21
CA ILE A 209 -29.62 2.81 -24.55
C ILE A 209 -29.32 2.84 -26.06
N GLN A 210 -29.51 4.02 -26.66
CA GLN A 210 -29.39 4.23 -28.10
C GLN A 210 -28.21 5.13 -28.48
N GLN A 211 -27.90 6.12 -27.63
CA GLN A 211 -26.82 7.08 -27.84
C GLN A 211 -26.49 7.81 -26.54
N VAL A 212 -25.22 8.17 -26.40
CA VAL A 212 -24.66 9.02 -25.36
C VAL A 212 -23.95 10.19 -26.02
N PHE A 213 -24.29 11.39 -25.60
CA PHE A 213 -23.58 12.61 -25.95
C PHE A 213 -22.77 13.07 -24.74
N PHE A 214 -21.58 13.55 -25.04
CA PHE A 214 -20.65 14.12 -24.09
C PHE A 214 -20.29 15.50 -24.62
N ASP A 215 -20.64 16.54 -23.87
CA ASP A 215 -20.78 17.89 -24.40
C ASP A 215 -21.69 17.90 -25.66
N SER A 216 -21.28 18.59 -26.71
CA SER A 216 -21.97 18.70 -27.99
C SER A 216 -21.65 17.55 -28.94
N GLN A 217 -20.75 16.64 -28.55
CA GLN A 217 -20.26 15.54 -29.37
C GLN A 217 -20.94 14.22 -29.01
N LYS A 218 -21.06 13.37 -30.02
CA LYS A 218 -21.62 12.03 -29.82
C LYS A 218 -20.49 11.10 -29.40
N PHE A 219 -20.41 10.82 -28.11
CA PHE A 219 -19.45 9.87 -27.54
C PHE A 219 -19.68 8.45 -28.06
N TRP A 220 -20.92 7.96 -27.99
CA TRP A 220 -21.28 6.62 -28.45
C TRP A 220 -22.69 6.59 -29.07
N SER A 221 -22.92 5.76 -30.08
CA SER A 221 -24.29 5.35 -30.43
C SER A 221 -24.40 3.96 -31.03
N SER A 222 -25.63 3.44 -30.99
CA SER A 222 -26.01 2.17 -31.62
C SER A 222 -25.66 2.05 -33.11
N THR A 223 -25.43 3.16 -33.82
CA THR A 223 -25.02 3.19 -35.22
C THR A 223 -23.59 3.73 -35.43
N GLY A 224 -22.84 3.95 -34.37
CA GLY A 224 -21.54 4.62 -34.39
C GLY A 224 -21.62 6.13 -34.12
N PRO A 225 -20.55 6.77 -33.60
CA PRO A 225 -19.26 6.17 -33.30
C PRO A 225 -19.29 5.27 -32.04
N GLY A 226 -18.19 4.58 -31.80
CA GLY A 226 -18.00 3.71 -30.64
C GLY A 226 -18.41 2.24 -30.81
N THR A 227 -18.10 1.45 -29.79
CA THR A 227 -18.46 0.04 -29.67
C THR A 227 -19.08 -0.25 -28.29
N PRO A 228 -19.90 -1.29 -28.15
CA PRO A 228 -20.47 -2.14 -29.20
C PRO A 228 -21.53 -1.41 -30.06
N LEU A 229 -21.74 -1.88 -31.30
CA LEU A 229 -22.84 -1.41 -32.15
C LEU A 229 -24.18 -2.05 -31.72
N GLY A 230 -25.29 -1.43 -32.14
CA GLY A 230 -26.63 -1.81 -31.73
C GLY A 230 -27.03 -1.16 -30.40
N THR A 231 -28.32 -1.27 -30.05
CA THR A 231 -28.81 -0.78 -28.76
C THR A 231 -28.31 -1.68 -27.63
N GLN A 232 -27.90 -1.10 -26.51
CA GLN A 232 -27.31 -1.86 -25.40
C GLN A 232 -28.23 -1.91 -24.18
N GLY A 233 -28.11 -2.99 -23.42
CA GLY A 233 -28.76 -3.11 -22.11
C GLY A 233 -27.99 -2.40 -21.01
N SER A 234 -28.58 -2.40 -19.81
CA SER A 234 -27.98 -1.86 -18.59
C SER A 234 -26.63 -2.51 -18.27
N GLY A 235 -25.64 -1.70 -17.89
CA GLY A 235 -24.33 -2.16 -17.42
C GLY A 235 -23.35 -2.63 -18.49
N VAL A 236 -23.65 -2.39 -19.77
CA VAL A 236 -22.70 -2.63 -20.86
C VAL A 236 -21.70 -1.46 -20.92
N VAL A 237 -20.42 -1.79 -21.04
CA VAL A 237 -19.35 -0.81 -21.28
C VAL A 237 -19.50 -0.24 -22.70
N LEU A 238 -19.64 1.07 -22.79
CA LEU A 238 -19.71 1.81 -24.04
C LEU A 238 -18.35 2.49 -24.25
N ASP A 239 -17.61 1.99 -25.24
CA ASP A 239 -16.32 2.52 -25.68
C ASP A 239 -16.59 3.51 -26.82
N GLY A 240 -16.25 4.78 -26.61
CA GLY A 240 -16.67 5.91 -27.44
C GLY A 240 -15.53 6.56 -28.21
N GLU A 241 -15.78 7.76 -28.72
CA GLU A 241 -14.67 8.69 -29.00
C GLU A 241 -14.23 9.36 -27.69
N ASN A 242 -12.91 9.49 -27.47
CA ASN A 242 -12.38 10.09 -26.25
C ASN A 242 -13.02 11.47 -25.97
N GLY A 243 -13.58 11.62 -24.78
CA GLY A 243 -14.21 12.86 -24.32
C GLY A 243 -13.25 13.67 -23.48
N ASP A 244 -12.76 14.79 -24.02
CA ASP A 244 -11.86 15.68 -23.29
C ASP A 244 -12.63 16.60 -22.33
N ILE A 245 -12.18 16.68 -21.09
CA ILE A 245 -12.61 17.65 -20.09
C ILE A 245 -11.39 18.46 -19.66
N PRO A 246 -11.16 19.68 -20.19
CA PRO A 246 -10.05 20.52 -19.74
C PRO A 246 -10.12 20.84 -18.25
N ASP A 247 -8.98 21.15 -17.63
CA ASP A 247 -8.94 21.58 -16.23
C ASP A 247 -9.75 22.86 -16.00
N GLY A 248 -10.51 22.88 -14.90
CA GLY A 248 -11.41 23.96 -14.50
C GLY A 248 -12.70 24.08 -15.31
N GLU A 249 -12.94 23.18 -16.27
CA GLU A 249 -14.15 23.19 -17.10
C GLU A 249 -15.23 22.24 -16.57
N THR A 250 -16.48 22.59 -16.89
CA THR A 250 -17.66 21.77 -16.61
C THR A 250 -18.28 21.33 -17.93
N VAL A 251 -18.40 20.01 -18.12
CA VAL A 251 -19.01 19.39 -19.30
C VAL A 251 -20.35 18.77 -18.94
N GLU A 252 -21.35 18.98 -19.81
CA GLU A 252 -22.66 18.36 -19.68
C GLU A 252 -22.74 17.04 -20.47
N MET A 253 -23.35 16.00 -19.90
CA MET A 253 -23.93 14.92 -20.70
C MET A 253 -25.21 15.41 -21.39
N HIS A 254 -25.04 16.24 -22.42
CA HIS A 254 -26.11 16.99 -23.08
C HIS A 254 -27.30 16.12 -23.54
N LYS A 255 -27.05 14.85 -23.88
CA LYS A 255 -28.10 13.91 -24.27
C LYS A 255 -27.70 12.44 -24.11
N THR A 256 -28.34 11.75 -23.18
CA THR A 256 -28.32 10.29 -23.10
C THR A 256 -29.72 9.72 -23.40
N GLN A 257 -29.87 8.99 -24.50
CA GLN A 257 -31.18 8.57 -25.04
C GLN A 257 -31.46 7.08 -24.86
N PHE A 258 -32.67 6.79 -24.40
CA PHE A 258 -33.23 5.45 -24.27
C PHE A 258 -34.40 5.21 -25.25
N ASP A 259 -34.75 3.96 -25.50
CA ASP A 259 -35.86 3.58 -26.39
C ASP A 259 -37.26 3.73 -25.76
N GLN A 260 -37.33 3.65 -24.43
CA GLN A 260 -38.55 3.64 -23.62
C GLN A 260 -38.59 4.79 -22.60
N ASN A 261 -39.76 4.99 -21.97
CA ASN A 261 -39.89 5.95 -20.87
C ASN A 261 -39.05 5.47 -19.66
N MET A 262 -38.32 6.39 -19.04
CA MET A 262 -37.35 6.19 -17.96
C MET A 262 -37.77 6.89 -16.66
N GLU A 263 -38.92 7.55 -16.62
CA GLU A 263 -39.50 8.16 -15.41
C GLU A 263 -39.42 7.21 -14.19
N GLY A 264 -38.92 7.74 -13.06
CA GLY A 264 -38.70 6.99 -11.81
C GLY A 264 -37.58 5.95 -11.83
N THR A 265 -36.78 5.88 -12.90
CA THR A 265 -35.66 4.92 -13.02
C THR A 265 -34.44 5.40 -12.24
N THR A 266 -33.81 4.47 -11.52
CA THR A 266 -32.54 4.73 -10.82
C THR A 266 -31.37 4.51 -11.77
N ILE A 267 -30.45 5.48 -11.82
CA ILE A 267 -29.27 5.48 -12.68
C ILE A 267 -27.99 5.46 -11.84
N THR A 268 -26.99 4.73 -12.30
CA THR A 268 -25.58 4.85 -11.86
C THR A 268 -24.70 4.92 -13.11
N VAL A 269 -23.74 5.84 -13.13
CA VAL A 269 -22.82 6.06 -14.26
C VAL A 269 -21.40 5.84 -13.78
N THR A 270 -20.61 5.09 -14.55
CA THR A 270 -19.17 4.90 -14.34
C THR A 270 -18.44 5.42 -15.57
N TYR A 271 -17.44 6.27 -15.37
CA TYR A 271 -16.50 6.71 -16.39
C TYR A 271 -15.15 6.04 -16.14
N GLU A 272 -14.48 5.64 -17.22
CA GLU A 272 -13.09 5.21 -17.21
C GLU A 272 -12.29 6.18 -18.07
N CYS A 273 -11.21 6.72 -17.53
CA CYS A 273 -10.25 7.56 -18.24
C CYS A 273 -9.28 6.70 -19.06
N THR A 274 -8.59 7.29 -20.03
CA THR A 274 -7.61 6.60 -20.89
C THR A 274 -6.40 6.03 -20.14
N ASP A 275 -6.15 6.48 -18.92
CA ASP A 275 -5.13 5.95 -18.01
C ASP A 275 -5.60 4.69 -17.24
N GLY A 276 -6.85 4.27 -17.43
CA GLY A 276 -7.49 3.13 -16.76
C GLY A 276 -8.04 3.45 -15.37
N SER A 277 -7.97 4.71 -14.92
CA SER A 277 -8.65 5.15 -13.70
C SER A 277 -10.15 5.28 -13.95
N ALA A 278 -10.97 5.04 -12.92
CA ALA A 278 -12.42 5.08 -13.06
C ALA A 278 -13.09 5.81 -11.91
N VAL A 279 -14.23 6.42 -12.22
CA VAL A 279 -15.09 7.08 -11.24
C VAL A 279 -16.52 6.61 -11.44
N THR A 280 -17.19 6.24 -10.35
CA THR A 280 -18.59 5.79 -10.37
C THR A 280 -19.43 6.73 -9.55
N PHE A 281 -20.56 7.11 -10.13
CA PHE A 281 -21.46 8.05 -9.52
C PHE A 281 -22.91 7.57 -9.51
N GLY A 282 -23.64 7.96 -8.46
CA GLY A 282 -24.98 7.46 -8.15
C GLY A 282 -24.97 6.38 -7.06
N PRO A 283 -26.09 5.69 -6.82
CA PRO A 283 -27.34 5.78 -7.56
C PRO A 283 -28.11 7.09 -7.34
N PHE A 284 -28.83 7.56 -8.38
CA PHE A 284 -29.74 8.71 -8.32
C PHE A 284 -30.98 8.48 -9.19
N VAL A 285 -32.03 9.29 -8.98
CA VAL A 285 -33.27 9.25 -9.76
C VAL A 285 -33.49 10.65 -10.35
N PRO A 286 -33.36 10.83 -11.68
CA PRO A 286 -33.63 12.11 -12.32
C PRO A 286 -35.10 12.55 -12.14
N SER A 287 -35.34 13.85 -12.11
CA SER A 287 -36.70 14.43 -12.12
C SER A 287 -37.38 14.32 -13.49
N ASP A 288 -38.68 14.61 -13.53
CA ASP A 288 -39.53 14.55 -14.72
C ASP A 288 -39.75 15.91 -15.38
#